data_AF-A0A0A1TXT6-F1
#
_entry.id   AF-A0A0A1TXT6-F1
#
_cell.length_a   1.000
_cell.length_b   1.000
_cell.length_c   1.000
_cell.angle_alpha   90.00
_cell.angle_beta   90.00
_cell.angle_gamma   90.00
#
_symmetry.space_group_name_H-M   'P 1'
#
loop_
_entity.id
_entity.type
_entity.pdbx_description
1 polymer ?
#
loop_
_entity_poly.entity_id
_entity_poly.type
_entity_poly.pdbx_seq_one_letter_code
_entity_poly.pdbx_strand_id
1 'polypeptide(L)'
;MGSYTNPIIVRAALNAKVTFETTNGGYYTLRIANSSNIQVKGPFTLRSGTGYNLDCVNCTNVTVSNFMIYNSTKWAISVTGINIVVSNNFISGCMLITENCTKSFSAQCVKTNAIVPNIPVLSSDVTFENNEIEYSWGMGIDIILCTNCVVRNNYLHDITANAIYIDNAHNVVVEGNRITSSHTMVCGGETHFHAISIGNEDWPPQVLATTNITVRNNFIWGSMFGIAYWGWSTEAYYKDITITHNTLFNLKSAGLAFQAACKVRGKTSNNQFKNNFIYTNYNYYAARVNETDIQFWNISDNVYFAGYNNILKDSWNGTDGNTHSLHFKDNESSPMNFWGGGIYGNCTNESYYKWDVATYCFIPNEKSVLYHNGVLATYTDLDGKILKDYFGCSRSRIYPSIGFAEGVEMCNINGDKYTMVILIVVLVLLFV
;
A
#
# COMPACT_ATOMS: atom_id res chain seq x y z
N MET A 1 -11.73 25.31 -22.87
CA MET A 1 -11.07 23.99 -22.72
C MET A 1 -9.82 24.18 -21.88
N GLY A 2 -9.56 23.31 -20.91
CA GLY A 2 -8.29 23.32 -20.17
C GLY A 2 -7.15 22.78 -21.03
N SER A 3 -5.93 23.19 -20.72
CA SER A 3 -4.70 22.64 -21.30
C SER A 3 -3.74 22.24 -20.18
N TYR A 4 -2.70 21.46 -20.49
CA TYR A 4 -1.72 21.05 -19.48
C TYR A 4 -1.09 22.24 -18.74
N THR A 5 -0.77 23.32 -19.46
CA THR A 5 -0.18 24.54 -18.87
C THR A 5 -1.22 25.50 -18.29
N ASN A 6 -2.48 25.40 -18.71
CA ASN A 6 -3.58 26.22 -18.23
C ASN A 6 -4.80 25.34 -17.92
N PRO A 7 -4.78 24.57 -16.82
CA PRO A 7 -5.88 23.69 -16.46
C PRO A 7 -7.11 24.49 -16.02
N ILE A 8 -8.29 23.89 -16.12
CA ILE A 8 -9.48 24.41 -15.44
C ILE A 8 -9.31 24.16 -13.94
N ILE A 9 -9.36 25.22 -13.13
CA ILE A 9 -9.21 25.12 -11.68
C ILE A 9 -10.56 25.39 -11.01
N VAL A 10 -11.09 24.40 -10.31
CA VAL A 10 -12.25 24.51 -9.44
C VAL A 10 -11.75 24.53 -8.00
N ARG A 11 -12.01 25.62 -7.28
CA ARG A 11 -11.61 25.80 -5.88
C ARG A 11 -12.58 26.70 -5.13
N ALA A 12 -12.62 26.58 -3.81
CA ALA A 12 -13.34 27.53 -2.98
C ALA A 12 -12.71 28.93 -3.08
N ALA A 13 -13.53 29.96 -3.22
CA ALA A 13 -13.08 31.34 -3.08
C ALA A 13 -12.90 31.68 -1.60
N LEU A 14 -11.82 32.41 -1.26
CA LEU A 14 -11.60 32.99 0.07
C LEU A 14 -11.72 31.99 1.25
N ASN A 15 -11.30 30.73 1.05
CA ASN A 15 -11.42 29.64 2.05
C ASN A 15 -12.86 29.37 2.51
N ALA A 16 -13.86 29.67 1.68
CA ALA A 16 -15.25 29.33 1.97
C ALA A 16 -15.41 27.82 2.18
N LYS A 17 -16.18 27.43 3.19
CA LYS A 17 -16.62 26.05 3.38
C LYS A 17 -17.69 25.74 2.35
N VAL A 18 -17.36 24.92 1.36
CA VAL A 18 -18.31 24.49 0.32
C VAL A 18 -18.66 23.02 0.54
N THR A 19 -19.95 22.75 0.67
CA THR A 19 -20.48 21.39 0.78
C THR A 19 -21.26 21.06 -0.48
N PHE A 20 -20.92 19.94 -1.11
CA PHE A 20 -21.72 19.30 -2.12
C PHE A 20 -22.49 18.15 -1.45
N GLU A 21 -23.81 18.15 -1.58
CA GLU A 21 -24.66 17.11 -1.00
C GLU A 21 -25.86 16.81 -1.89
N THR A 22 -26.39 15.58 -1.79
CA THR A 22 -27.66 15.23 -2.41
C THR A 22 -28.70 14.99 -1.31
N THR A 23 -29.82 15.71 -1.36
CA THR A 23 -30.90 15.58 -0.37
C THR A 23 -31.93 14.52 -0.75
N ASN A 24 -32.01 14.19 -2.05
CA ASN A 24 -33.04 13.31 -2.61
C ASN A 24 -32.45 11.97 -3.11
N GLY A 25 -31.29 11.56 -2.57
CA GLY A 25 -30.64 10.32 -2.96
C GLY A 25 -30.03 10.34 -4.36
N GLY A 26 -29.51 11.49 -4.78
CA GLY A 26 -28.83 11.64 -6.06
C GLY A 26 -27.67 10.65 -6.20
N TYR A 27 -27.50 10.12 -7.41
CA TYR A 27 -26.53 9.06 -7.65
C TYR A 27 -25.08 9.56 -7.57
N TYR A 28 -24.82 10.84 -7.92
CA TYR A 28 -23.51 11.48 -7.81
C TYR A 28 -23.62 12.76 -6.98
N THR A 29 -22.64 13.03 -6.12
CA THR A 29 -22.50 14.35 -5.48
C THR A 29 -21.66 15.30 -6.34
N LEU A 30 -20.52 14.82 -6.87
CA LEU A 30 -19.69 15.52 -7.86
C LEU A 30 -19.26 14.55 -8.96
N ARG A 31 -19.46 14.94 -10.23
CA ARG A 31 -19.04 14.14 -11.38
C ARG A 31 -18.24 14.96 -12.37
N ILE A 32 -17.09 14.42 -12.77
CA ILE A 32 -16.22 14.94 -13.84
C ILE A 32 -16.22 13.87 -14.93
N ALA A 33 -16.80 14.16 -16.10
CA ALA A 33 -16.95 13.17 -17.16
C ALA A 33 -16.33 13.67 -18.47
N ASN A 34 -15.64 12.77 -19.19
CA ASN A 34 -15.09 13.02 -20.53
C ASN A 34 -14.30 14.33 -20.61
N SER A 35 -13.45 14.57 -19.61
CA SER A 35 -12.82 15.86 -19.38
C SER A 35 -11.32 15.73 -19.21
N SER A 36 -10.60 16.78 -19.60
CA SER A 36 -9.14 16.80 -19.46
C SER A 36 -8.60 18.12 -18.90
N ASN A 37 -7.45 18.02 -18.25
CA ASN A 37 -6.71 19.15 -17.68
C ASN A 37 -7.58 19.93 -16.66
N ILE A 38 -8.11 19.20 -15.66
CA ILE A 38 -8.94 19.77 -14.59
C ILE A 38 -8.27 19.54 -13.25
N GLN A 39 -8.26 20.58 -12.42
CA GLN A 39 -7.86 20.49 -11.03
C GLN A 39 -9.03 20.92 -10.14
N VAL A 40 -9.50 20.01 -9.29
CA VAL A 40 -10.52 20.32 -8.28
C VAL A 40 -9.84 20.26 -6.91
N LYS A 41 -9.71 21.43 -6.28
CA LYS A 41 -8.94 21.59 -5.05
C LYS A 41 -9.83 22.17 -3.96
N GLY A 42 -9.98 21.42 -2.88
CA GLY A 42 -10.74 21.83 -1.70
C GLY A 42 -10.11 23.00 -0.92
N PRO A 43 -10.65 23.31 0.27
CA PRO A 43 -11.46 22.40 1.09
C PRO A 43 -12.90 22.25 0.59
N PHE A 44 -13.31 21.03 0.27
CA PHE A 44 -14.68 20.68 -0.11
C PHE A 44 -15.20 19.53 0.74
N THR A 45 -16.46 19.60 1.16
CA THR A 45 -17.15 18.50 1.82
C THR A 45 -18.10 17.83 0.83
N LEU A 46 -17.99 16.52 0.63
CA LEU A 46 -18.90 15.73 -0.20
C LEU A 46 -19.62 14.72 0.67
N ARG A 47 -20.95 14.66 0.59
CA ARG A 47 -21.73 13.67 1.35
C ARG A 47 -22.98 13.18 0.63
N SER A 48 -23.47 12.03 1.09
CA SER A 48 -24.82 11.52 0.77
C SER A 48 -25.06 11.20 -0.72
N GLY A 49 -24.03 10.80 -1.46
CA GLY A 49 -24.20 10.20 -2.79
C GLY A 49 -24.63 8.74 -2.68
N THR A 50 -25.68 8.34 -3.40
CA THR A 50 -26.20 6.95 -3.35
C THR A 50 -25.40 5.98 -4.22
N GLY A 51 -24.75 6.48 -5.27
CA GLY A 51 -23.80 5.76 -6.10
C GLY A 51 -22.37 6.17 -5.78
N TYR A 52 -22.03 7.42 -6.05
CA TYR A 52 -20.69 7.96 -5.92
C TYR A 52 -20.72 9.33 -5.23
N ASN A 53 -19.81 9.59 -4.29
CA ASN A 53 -19.61 10.97 -3.85
C ASN A 53 -18.79 11.75 -4.87
N LEU A 54 -17.67 11.19 -5.34
CA LEU A 54 -16.85 11.74 -6.42
C LEU A 54 -16.64 10.69 -7.52
N ASP A 55 -16.97 11.06 -8.76
CA ASP A 55 -16.81 10.18 -9.93
C ASP A 55 -16.06 10.93 -11.04
N CYS A 56 -14.86 10.46 -11.39
CA CYS A 56 -14.11 10.90 -12.55
C CYS A 56 -14.19 9.81 -13.62
N VAL A 57 -14.92 10.05 -14.72
CA VAL A 57 -15.12 9.02 -15.75
C VAL A 57 -14.52 9.44 -17.07
N ASN A 58 -13.66 8.58 -17.61
CA ASN A 58 -12.97 8.76 -18.88
C ASN A 58 -12.26 10.13 -18.93
N CYS A 59 -11.44 10.38 -17.91
CA CYS A 59 -10.75 11.64 -17.73
C CYS A 59 -9.27 11.58 -18.10
N THR A 60 -8.63 12.73 -18.36
CA THR A 60 -7.18 12.79 -18.60
C THR A 60 -6.54 13.99 -17.93
N ASN A 61 -5.43 13.81 -17.21
CA ASN A 61 -4.77 14.92 -16.48
C ASN A 61 -5.73 15.58 -15.48
N VAL A 62 -6.29 14.79 -14.57
CA VAL A 62 -7.22 15.28 -13.54
C VAL A 62 -6.59 15.16 -12.16
N THR A 63 -6.68 16.22 -11.36
CA THR A 63 -6.30 16.18 -9.95
C THR A 63 -7.51 16.51 -9.07
N VAL A 64 -7.79 15.65 -8.10
CA VAL A 64 -8.79 15.89 -7.04
C VAL A 64 -8.10 15.81 -5.69
N SER A 65 -8.16 16.90 -4.93
CA SER A 65 -7.42 16.97 -3.67
C SER A 65 -8.06 17.83 -2.58
N ASN A 66 -7.75 17.52 -1.32
CA ASN A 66 -8.22 18.24 -0.13
C ASN A 66 -9.74 18.16 0.08
N PHE A 67 -10.34 16.99 -0.17
CA PHE A 67 -11.75 16.73 0.08
C PHE A 67 -11.94 16.08 1.45
N MET A 68 -13.07 16.38 2.10
CA MET A 68 -13.62 15.59 3.20
C MET A 68 -14.87 14.87 2.68
N ILE A 69 -14.86 13.56 2.64
CA ILE A 69 -15.93 12.74 2.05
C ILE A 69 -16.57 11.89 3.14
N TYR A 70 -17.88 12.03 3.30
CA TYR A 70 -18.64 11.34 4.35
C TYR A 70 -19.82 10.57 3.79
N ASN A 71 -20.21 9.50 4.48
CA ASN A 71 -21.49 8.82 4.33
C ASN A 71 -21.80 8.44 2.87
N SER A 72 -20.89 7.68 2.25
CA SER A 72 -21.08 7.20 0.89
C SER A 72 -21.86 5.89 0.93
N THR A 73 -23.04 5.83 0.30
CA THR A 73 -23.83 4.58 0.28
C THR A 73 -23.08 3.46 -0.42
N LYS A 74 -22.39 3.78 -1.51
CA LYS A 74 -21.46 2.88 -2.20
C LYS A 74 -20.06 3.51 -2.22
N TRP A 75 -19.56 3.86 -3.40
CA TRP A 75 -18.20 4.33 -3.61
C TRP A 75 -18.05 5.79 -3.17
N ALA A 76 -17.03 6.09 -2.38
CA ALA A 76 -16.64 7.46 -2.07
C ALA A 76 -15.98 8.13 -3.27
N ILE A 77 -15.02 7.43 -3.89
CA ILE A 77 -14.29 7.92 -5.07
C ILE A 77 -14.19 6.80 -6.11
N SER A 78 -14.54 7.13 -7.35
CA SER A 78 -14.30 6.28 -8.51
C SER A 78 -13.56 7.07 -9.58
N VAL A 79 -12.49 6.51 -10.13
CA VAL A 79 -11.72 7.14 -11.21
C VAL A 79 -11.50 6.19 -12.38
N THR A 80 -11.75 6.68 -13.60
CA THR A 80 -11.38 6.02 -14.84
C THR A 80 -10.73 7.01 -15.80
N GLY A 81 -9.62 6.64 -16.40
CA GLY A 81 -8.88 7.52 -17.30
C GLY A 81 -7.36 7.39 -17.21
N ILE A 82 -6.67 8.47 -17.59
CA ILE A 82 -5.21 8.53 -17.74
C ILE A 82 -4.66 9.70 -16.93
N ASN A 83 -3.56 9.48 -16.19
CA ASN A 83 -2.88 10.53 -15.42
C ASN A 83 -3.84 11.25 -14.46
N ILE A 84 -4.38 10.50 -13.51
CA ILE A 84 -5.31 11.00 -12.49
C ILE A 84 -4.64 10.96 -11.12
N VAL A 85 -4.69 12.06 -10.38
CA VAL A 85 -4.16 12.15 -9.01
C VAL A 85 -5.28 12.41 -8.03
N VAL A 86 -5.43 11.51 -7.05
CA VAL A 86 -6.37 11.61 -5.93
C VAL A 86 -5.53 11.76 -4.67
N SER A 87 -5.50 12.97 -4.09
CA SER A 87 -4.55 13.25 -3.01
C SER A 87 -5.07 14.04 -1.83
N ASN A 88 -4.50 13.82 -0.65
CA ASN A 88 -4.79 14.60 0.56
C ASN A 88 -6.28 14.65 0.91
N ASN A 89 -7.02 13.57 0.67
CA ASN A 89 -8.44 13.50 1.00
C ASN A 89 -8.63 12.76 2.33
N PHE A 90 -9.66 13.14 3.08
CA PHE A 90 -10.16 12.40 4.23
C PHE A 90 -11.50 11.76 3.85
N ILE A 91 -11.63 10.46 4.05
CA ILE A 91 -12.80 9.68 3.67
C ILE A 91 -13.24 8.84 4.87
N SER A 92 -14.49 9.00 5.29
CA SER A 92 -15.05 8.30 6.44
C SER A 92 -16.46 7.80 6.17
N GLY A 93 -16.77 6.58 6.59
CA GLY A 93 -18.12 6.01 6.46
C GLY A 93 -18.53 5.78 5.00
N CYS A 94 -17.76 4.98 4.28
CA CYS A 94 -18.10 4.56 2.92
C CYS A 94 -18.64 3.12 2.90
N MET A 95 -19.24 2.74 1.77
CA MET A 95 -19.85 1.44 1.58
C MET A 95 -21.01 1.14 2.55
N LEU A 96 -21.78 2.16 2.95
CA LEU A 96 -22.88 1.98 3.92
C LEU A 96 -23.98 0.99 3.47
N ILE A 97 -24.07 0.67 2.18
CA ILE A 97 -24.97 -0.38 1.69
C ILE A 97 -24.67 -1.77 2.26
N THR A 98 -23.45 -1.99 2.76
CA THR A 98 -22.99 -3.21 3.44
C THR A 98 -22.75 -2.96 4.93
N GLU A 99 -23.29 -1.87 5.48
CA GLU A 99 -23.21 -1.57 6.91
C GLU A 99 -23.68 -2.75 7.75
N ASN A 100 -22.98 -2.99 8.87
CA ASN A 100 -23.13 -4.17 9.73
C ASN A 100 -22.97 -5.50 9.00
N CYS A 101 -22.25 -5.50 7.87
CA CYS A 101 -21.95 -6.71 7.07
C CYS A 101 -23.24 -7.42 6.66
N THR A 102 -24.29 -6.64 6.43
CA THR A 102 -25.64 -7.13 6.13
C THR A 102 -25.74 -7.77 4.74
N LYS A 103 -24.70 -7.67 3.92
CA LYS A 103 -24.62 -8.23 2.57
C LYS A 103 -23.29 -8.93 2.37
N SER A 104 -23.30 -10.00 1.57
CA SER A 104 -22.15 -10.86 1.33
C SER A 104 -21.22 -10.41 0.20
N PHE A 105 -21.55 -9.32 -0.52
CA PHE A 105 -20.65 -8.78 -1.55
C PHE A 105 -19.81 -7.67 -0.96
N SER A 106 -18.51 -7.69 -1.24
CA SER A 106 -17.61 -6.58 -0.90
C SER A 106 -17.58 -5.60 -2.06
N ALA A 107 -17.73 -4.31 -1.77
CA ALA A 107 -17.55 -3.25 -2.75
C ALA A 107 -16.61 -2.18 -2.20
N GLN A 108 -16.18 -1.27 -3.05
CA GLN A 108 -14.97 -0.47 -2.83
C GLN A 108 -15.30 0.92 -2.30
N CYS A 109 -14.56 1.39 -1.32
CA CYS A 109 -14.64 2.78 -0.89
C CYS A 109 -14.05 3.71 -1.97
N VAL A 110 -12.84 3.41 -2.41
CA VAL A 110 -12.09 4.12 -3.45
C VAL A 110 -11.67 3.12 -4.51
N LYS A 111 -11.84 3.43 -5.79
CA LYS A 111 -11.42 2.51 -6.85
C LYS A 111 -10.96 3.16 -8.14
N THR A 112 -10.16 2.43 -8.90
CA THR A 112 -10.07 2.58 -10.36
C THR A 112 -11.08 1.69 -11.08
N ASN A 113 -11.22 1.87 -12.39
CA ASN A 113 -11.85 0.89 -13.29
C ASN A 113 -11.30 1.08 -14.71
N ALA A 114 -11.60 0.17 -15.64
CA ALA A 114 -11.28 0.35 -17.05
C ALA A 114 -12.02 1.56 -17.65
N ILE A 115 -11.37 2.22 -18.63
CA ILE A 115 -11.98 3.23 -19.50
C ILE A 115 -13.08 2.57 -20.34
N VAL A 116 -12.82 1.37 -20.86
CA VAL A 116 -13.80 0.53 -21.56
C VAL A 116 -13.76 -0.87 -20.94
N PRO A 117 -14.74 -1.27 -20.11
CA PRO A 117 -14.66 -2.54 -19.37
C PRO A 117 -14.92 -3.79 -20.24
N ASN A 118 -15.71 -3.67 -21.31
CA ASN A 118 -16.03 -4.82 -22.17
C ASN A 118 -14.87 -5.24 -23.09
N ILE A 119 -13.94 -4.32 -23.36
CA ILE A 119 -12.71 -4.53 -24.10
C ILE A 119 -11.67 -3.77 -23.27
N PRO A 120 -11.03 -4.40 -22.27
CA PRO A 120 -10.38 -3.72 -21.15
C PRO A 120 -9.32 -2.73 -21.64
N VAL A 121 -9.75 -1.49 -21.88
CA VAL A 121 -8.87 -0.34 -22.04
C VAL A 121 -8.64 0.13 -20.62
N LEU A 122 -7.48 -0.24 -20.07
CA LEU A 122 -7.16 0.04 -18.68
C LEU A 122 -7.08 1.53 -18.41
N SER A 123 -7.43 1.91 -17.19
CA SER A 123 -6.94 3.19 -16.67
C SER A 123 -5.43 3.14 -16.56
N SER A 124 -4.76 4.28 -16.67
CA SER A 124 -3.30 4.34 -16.58
C SER A 124 -2.81 5.55 -15.80
N ASP A 125 -1.65 5.39 -15.17
CA ASP A 125 -0.96 6.47 -14.44
C ASP A 125 -1.85 7.12 -13.37
N VAL A 126 -2.64 6.32 -12.65
CA VAL A 126 -3.49 6.80 -11.56
C VAL A 126 -2.73 6.71 -10.24
N THR A 127 -2.69 7.81 -9.49
CA THR A 127 -2.02 7.90 -8.19
C THR A 127 -3.03 8.22 -7.09
N PHE A 128 -3.09 7.38 -6.06
CA PHE A 128 -3.72 7.67 -4.78
C PHE A 128 -2.64 7.98 -3.74
N GLU A 129 -2.56 9.22 -3.28
CA GLU A 129 -1.50 9.62 -2.35
C GLU A 129 -1.95 10.46 -1.16
N ASN A 130 -1.36 10.20 0.01
CA ASN A 130 -1.59 10.97 1.24
C ASN A 130 -3.09 11.07 1.61
N ASN A 131 -3.91 10.06 1.28
CA ASN A 131 -5.30 10.02 1.69
C ASN A 131 -5.44 9.31 3.04
N GLU A 132 -6.43 9.70 3.82
CA GLU A 132 -6.87 8.99 5.02
C GLU A 132 -8.25 8.39 4.75
N ILE A 133 -8.39 7.09 5.00
CA ILE A 133 -9.64 6.37 4.82
C ILE A 133 -9.93 5.59 6.10
N GLU A 134 -11.10 5.84 6.67
CA GLU A 134 -11.56 5.18 7.88
C GLU A 134 -12.99 4.64 7.78
N TYR A 135 -13.30 3.63 8.59
CA TYR A 135 -14.65 3.10 8.76
C TYR A 135 -15.36 2.74 7.44
N SER A 136 -14.68 1.98 6.58
CA SER A 136 -15.29 1.42 5.38
C SER A 136 -15.89 0.06 5.69
N TRP A 137 -17.17 -0.13 5.36
CA TRP A 137 -17.88 -1.41 5.44
C TRP A 137 -17.65 -2.32 4.22
N GLY A 138 -16.77 -1.87 3.32
CA GLY A 138 -16.27 -2.58 2.15
C GLY A 138 -14.75 -2.38 2.02
N MET A 139 -14.18 -2.72 0.87
CA MET A 139 -12.74 -2.56 0.64
C MET A 139 -12.32 -1.08 0.68
N GLY A 140 -11.04 -0.82 0.96
CA GLY A 140 -10.50 0.53 1.03
C GLY A 140 -10.21 1.09 -0.36
N ILE A 141 -8.97 0.91 -0.82
CA ILE A 141 -8.51 1.34 -2.14
C ILE A 141 -8.35 0.12 -3.05
N ASP A 142 -9.12 0.12 -4.14
CA ASP A 142 -9.07 -0.94 -5.14
C ASP A 142 -8.47 -0.45 -6.45
N ILE A 143 -7.36 -1.08 -6.85
CA ILE A 143 -6.72 -0.90 -8.15
C ILE A 143 -7.24 -1.98 -9.08
N ILE A 144 -8.38 -1.66 -9.71
CA ILE A 144 -9.11 -2.53 -10.64
C ILE A 144 -8.84 -2.08 -12.08
N LEU A 145 -8.43 -3.02 -12.94
CA LEU A 145 -8.24 -2.80 -14.38
C LEU A 145 -7.42 -1.51 -14.67
N CYS A 146 -6.29 -1.39 -13.98
CA CYS A 146 -5.35 -0.27 -14.12
C CYS A 146 -3.94 -0.75 -14.47
N THR A 147 -3.17 0.09 -15.16
CA THR A 147 -1.74 -0.07 -15.36
C THR A 147 -0.95 1.16 -14.88
N ASN A 148 0.29 0.96 -14.44
CA ASN A 148 1.16 2.04 -13.93
C ASN A 148 0.53 2.82 -12.76
N CYS A 149 -0.26 2.13 -11.94
CA CYS A 149 -0.99 2.72 -10.83
C CYS A 149 -0.10 2.81 -9.57
N VAL A 150 -0.27 3.85 -8.76
CA VAL A 150 0.49 4.06 -7.52
C VAL A 150 -0.45 4.32 -6.35
N VAL A 151 -0.26 3.58 -5.26
CA VAL A 151 -0.93 3.82 -3.97
C VAL A 151 0.16 4.11 -2.94
N ARG A 152 0.29 5.37 -2.53
CA ARG A 152 1.40 5.77 -1.64
C ARG A 152 1.03 6.65 -0.47
N ASN A 153 1.71 6.45 0.65
CA ASN A 153 1.60 7.32 1.83
C ASN A 153 0.16 7.50 2.35
N ASN A 154 -0.75 6.59 2.03
CA ASN A 154 -2.13 6.64 2.54
C ASN A 154 -2.19 6.04 3.94
N TYR A 155 -3.11 6.52 4.76
CA TYR A 155 -3.46 5.90 6.04
C TYR A 155 -4.85 5.28 5.95
N LEU A 156 -4.90 3.96 6.09
CA LEU A 156 -6.14 3.20 6.04
C LEU A 156 -6.35 2.52 7.38
N HIS A 157 -7.51 2.73 8.00
CA HIS A 157 -7.82 2.06 9.25
C HIS A 157 -9.29 1.69 9.39
N ASP A 158 -9.54 0.56 10.04
CA ASP A 158 -10.89 0.05 10.27
C ASP A 158 -11.69 -0.14 8.95
N ILE A 159 -11.10 -0.92 8.02
CA ILE A 159 -11.58 -1.11 6.64
C ILE A 159 -11.94 -2.57 6.33
N THR A 160 -13.22 -2.95 6.25
CA THR A 160 -13.57 -4.35 5.93
C THR A 160 -13.73 -4.60 4.43
N ALA A 161 -12.71 -5.12 3.79
CA ALA A 161 -12.26 -6.51 4.00
C ALA A 161 -10.79 -6.57 3.56
N ASN A 162 -10.50 -5.90 2.45
CA ASN A 162 -9.15 -5.59 2.00
C ASN A 162 -8.92 -4.09 2.18
N ALA A 163 -7.83 -3.68 2.85
CA ALA A 163 -7.53 -2.25 2.92
C ALA A 163 -7.05 -1.73 1.55
N ILE A 164 -6.15 -2.46 0.90
CA ILE A 164 -5.76 -2.22 -0.49
C ILE A 164 -5.96 -3.52 -1.28
N TYR A 165 -6.70 -3.46 -2.39
CA TYR A 165 -6.86 -4.60 -3.29
C TYR A 165 -6.37 -4.26 -4.69
N ILE A 166 -5.63 -5.16 -5.32
CA ILE A 166 -5.15 -5.02 -6.70
C ILE A 166 -5.75 -6.16 -7.50
N ASP A 167 -6.62 -5.88 -8.45
CA ASP A 167 -7.35 -6.93 -9.18
C ASP A 167 -7.39 -6.66 -10.69
N ASN A 168 -7.02 -7.69 -11.44
CA ASN A 168 -6.83 -7.64 -12.89
C ASN A 168 -6.01 -6.41 -13.36
N ALA A 169 -4.92 -6.09 -12.66
CA ALA A 169 -4.11 -4.89 -12.87
C ALA A 169 -2.62 -5.22 -12.97
N HIS A 170 -1.81 -4.39 -13.60
CA HIS A 170 -0.36 -4.64 -13.70
C HIS A 170 0.47 -3.37 -13.55
N ASN A 171 1.77 -3.52 -13.29
CA ASN A 171 2.68 -2.39 -13.04
C ASN A 171 2.18 -1.50 -11.87
N VAL A 172 1.80 -2.09 -10.75
CA VAL A 172 1.24 -1.36 -9.60
C VAL A 172 2.28 -1.25 -8.48
N VAL A 173 2.41 -0.05 -7.92
CA VAL A 173 3.27 0.21 -6.75
C VAL A 173 2.40 0.57 -5.55
N VAL A 174 2.56 -0.18 -4.46
CA VAL A 174 1.97 0.10 -3.14
C VAL A 174 3.10 0.40 -2.17
N GLU A 175 3.29 1.67 -1.82
CA GLU A 175 4.43 2.08 -1.01
C GLU A 175 4.15 3.08 0.11
N GLY A 176 4.85 2.95 1.23
CA GLY A 176 4.78 3.95 2.28
C GLY A 176 3.40 4.06 2.95
N ASN A 177 2.48 3.11 2.73
CA ASN A 177 1.16 3.18 3.32
C ASN A 177 1.19 2.69 4.77
N ARG A 178 0.32 3.28 5.57
CA ARG A 178 0.04 2.86 6.93
C ARG A 178 -1.33 2.19 6.97
N ILE A 179 -1.40 0.95 7.42
CA ILE A 179 -2.63 0.17 7.46
C ILE A 179 -2.80 -0.37 8.88
N THR A 180 -3.87 0.01 9.57
CA THR A 180 -4.11 -0.43 10.94
C THR A 180 -5.50 -0.99 11.14
N SER A 181 -5.59 -2.14 11.79
CA SER A 181 -6.86 -2.75 12.20
C SER A 181 -6.90 -2.76 13.73
N SER A 182 -7.34 -1.65 14.33
CA SER A 182 -7.48 -1.52 15.78
C SER A 182 -8.85 -2.00 16.25
N HIS A 183 -9.89 -1.83 15.44
CA HIS A 183 -11.23 -2.29 15.79
C HIS A 183 -11.48 -3.71 15.27
N THR A 184 -11.77 -4.63 16.20
CA THR A 184 -12.28 -5.97 15.90
C THR A 184 -13.69 -5.98 15.29
N MET A 185 -14.27 -4.85 14.86
CA MET A 185 -15.74 -4.71 14.84
C MET A 185 -16.40 -3.92 13.69
N VAL A 186 -15.75 -3.53 12.58
CA VAL A 186 -16.57 -3.18 11.40
C VAL A 186 -17.31 -4.44 10.94
N CYS A 187 -16.65 -5.60 10.93
CA CYS A 187 -17.32 -6.90 10.79
C CYS A 187 -16.78 -7.92 11.78
N GLY A 188 -17.39 -7.99 12.98
CA GLY A 188 -16.88 -8.79 14.11
C GLY A 188 -16.77 -10.31 13.88
N GLY A 189 -17.33 -10.82 12.78
CA GLY A 189 -17.23 -12.23 12.39
C GLY A 189 -16.40 -12.51 11.13
N GLU A 190 -15.91 -11.49 10.42
CA GLU A 190 -15.19 -11.72 9.16
C GLU A 190 -13.74 -12.10 9.41
N THR A 191 -13.40 -13.32 9.00
CA THR A 191 -12.06 -13.91 9.12
C THR A 191 -11.13 -13.53 7.96
N HIS A 192 -11.54 -12.61 7.09
CA HIS A 192 -10.92 -12.34 5.79
C HIS A 192 -10.33 -10.92 5.69
N PHE A 193 -9.83 -10.38 6.81
CA PHE A 193 -9.28 -9.03 6.81
C PHE A 193 -7.82 -9.01 6.30
N HIS A 194 -7.60 -8.57 5.08
CA HIS A 194 -6.28 -8.48 4.48
C HIS A 194 -5.83 -7.02 4.43
N ALA A 195 -4.59 -6.73 4.81
CA ALA A 195 -4.09 -5.36 4.64
C ALA A 195 -3.85 -5.06 3.15
N ILE A 196 -3.15 -5.93 2.44
CA ILE A 196 -2.94 -5.80 0.99
C ILE A 196 -3.26 -7.14 0.33
N SER A 197 -4.16 -7.12 -0.65
CA SER A 197 -4.52 -8.29 -1.44
C SER A 197 -4.17 -8.09 -2.90
N ILE A 198 -3.70 -9.16 -3.54
CA ILE A 198 -3.43 -9.25 -4.97
C ILE A 198 -4.38 -10.30 -5.55
N GLY A 199 -5.28 -9.86 -6.42
CA GLY A 199 -6.40 -10.62 -6.96
C GLY A 199 -6.27 -10.95 -8.43
N ASN A 200 -6.87 -12.05 -8.84
CA ASN A 200 -7.21 -12.33 -10.23
C ASN A 200 -8.61 -12.92 -10.32
N GLU A 201 -9.61 -12.06 -10.35
CA GLU A 201 -11.00 -12.44 -10.42
C GLU A 201 -11.52 -12.55 -11.86
N ASP A 202 -12.64 -13.25 -12.01
CA ASP A 202 -13.30 -13.60 -13.28
C ASP A 202 -14.58 -12.79 -13.54
N TRP A 203 -14.82 -11.73 -12.76
CA TRP A 203 -15.91 -10.79 -13.00
C TRP A 203 -15.76 -9.94 -14.28
N PRO A 204 -14.54 -9.56 -14.76
CA PRO A 204 -14.47 -8.78 -15.99
C PRO A 204 -14.67 -9.70 -17.21
N PRO A 205 -15.33 -9.22 -18.29
CA PRO A 205 -15.54 -10.01 -19.50
C PRO A 205 -14.26 -10.58 -20.12
N GLN A 206 -13.15 -9.82 -19.98
CA GLN A 206 -11.82 -10.27 -20.31
C GLN A 206 -10.94 -10.16 -19.07
N VAL A 207 -10.55 -11.31 -18.55
CA VAL A 207 -9.68 -11.44 -17.39
C VAL A 207 -8.25 -11.07 -17.78
N LEU A 208 -7.60 -10.28 -16.93
CA LEU A 208 -6.19 -9.96 -17.03
C LEU A 208 -5.46 -10.54 -15.83
N ALA A 209 -4.24 -11.03 -16.06
CA ALA A 209 -3.34 -11.45 -15.00
C ALA A 209 -2.82 -10.25 -14.21
N THR A 210 -2.56 -10.45 -12.91
CA THR A 210 -2.09 -9.40 -12.02
C THR A 210 -0.59 -9.58 -11.80
N THR A 211 0.20 -8.78 -12.52
CA THR A 211 1.65 -8.97 -12.65
C THR A 211 2.41 -7.66 -12.47
N ASN A 212 3.71 -7.77 -12.19
CA ASN A 212 4.58 -6.62 -11.97
C ASN A 212 4.07 -5.72 -10.84
N ILE A 213 3.93 -6.30 -9.64
CA ILE A 213 3.40 -5.63 -8.47
C ILE A 213 4.53 -5.42 -7.46
N THR A 214 4.70 -4.19 -7.01
CA THR A 214 5.66 -3.85 -5.96
C THR A 214 4.93 -3.41 -4.70
N VAL A 215 5.20 -4.08 -3.58
CA VAL A 215 4.70 -3.72 -2.25
C VAL A 215 5.88 -3.45 -1.32
N ARG A 216 6.10 -2.19 -0.92
CA ARG A 216 7.29 -1.82 -0.14
C ARG A 216 7.10 -0.71 0.87
N ASN A 217 7.95 -0.67 1.90
CA ASN A 217 7.94 0.40 2.91
C ASN A 217 6.57 0.60 3.58
N ASN A 218 5.69 -0.40 3.60
CA ASN A 218 4.38 -0.28 4.25
C ASN A 218 4.49 -0.69 5.71
N PHE A 219 3.71 0.00 6.56
CA PHE A 219 3.51 -0.37 7.95
C PHE A 219 2.10 -0.96 8.11
N ILE A 220 2.02 -2.21 8.53
CA ILE A 220 0.77 -2.95 8.68
C ILE A 220 0.64 -3.39 10.14
N TRP A 221 -0.47 -3.06 10.81
CA TRP A 221 -0.75 -3.47 12.18
C TRP A 221 -2.10 -4.17 12.30
N GLY A 222 -2.12 -5.35 12.93
CA GLY A 222 -3.35 -5.94 13.49
C GLY A 222 -4.31 -6.60 12.49
N SER A 223 -3.97 -6.64 11.20
CA SER A 223 -4.77 -7.33 10.19
C SER A 223 -4.75 -8.85 10.38
N MET A 224 -5.68 -9.57 9.75
CA MET A 224 -5.64 -11.04 9.73
C MET A 224 -4.46 -11.49 8.89
N PHE A 225 -4.41 -11.05 7.64
CA PHE A 225 -3.29 -11.27 6.73
C PHE A 225 -2.59 -9.95 6.43
N GLY A 226 -1.26 -10.02 6.31
CA GLY A 226 -0.45 -8.90 5.86
C GLY A 226 -0.64 -8.66 4.37
N ILE A 227 0.08 -9.44 3.56
CA ILE A 227 0.04 -9.38 2.10
C ILE A 227 -0.37 -10.75 1.56
N ALA A 228 -1.44 -10.81 0.78
CA ALA A 228 -2.05 -12.07 0.35
C ALA A 228 -2.33 -12.10 -1.15
N TYR A 229 -2.42 -13.31 -1.70
CA TYR A 229 -2.85 -13.54 -3.08
C TYR A 229 -4.14 -14.34 -3.14
N TRP A 230 -5.05 -13.89 -4.00
CA TRP A 230 -6.38 -14.45 -4.20
C TRP A 230 -6.71 -14.53 -5.70
N GLY A 231 -6.29 -15.62 -6.35
CA GLY A 231 -6.60 -15.84 -7.77
C GLY A 231 -7.44 -17.09 -7.97
N TRP A 232 -8.64 -16.93 -8.53
CA TRP A 232 -9.49 -18.07 -8.92
C TRP A 232 -9.83 -18.13 -10.40
N SER A 233 -9.60 -17.05 -11.16
CA SER A 233 -9.92 -16.97 -12.58
C SER A 233 -9.07 -17.92 -13.44
N THR A 234 -9.50 -18.14 -14.68
CA THR A 234 -8.74 -18.97 -15.64
C THR A 234 -7.37 -18.40 -15.97
N GLU A 235 -7.17 -17.09 -15.81
CA GLU A 235 -5.90 -16.39 -16.01
C GLU A 235 -5.13 -16.15 -14.70
N ALA A 236 -5.56 -16.77 -13.59
CA ALA A 236 -4.95 -16.56 -12.28
C ALA A 236 -3.52 -17.14 -12.22
N TYR A 237 -2.54 -16.24 -12.26
CA TYR A 237 -1.15 -16.46 -11.87
C TYR A 237 -0.54 -15.13 -11.45
N TYR A 238 0.55 -15.18 -10.69
CA TYR A 238 1.31 -13.98 -10.31
C TYR A 238 2.74 -14.08 -10.82
N LYS A 239 3.26 -12.95 -11.32
CA LYS A 239 4.60 -12.87 -11.90
C LYS A 239 5.19 -11.51 -11.60
N ASP A 240 6.51 -11.47 -11.40
CA ASP A 240 7.24 -10.22 -11.16
C ASP A 240 6.71 -9.49 -9.90
N ILE A 241 6.35 -10.25 -8.87
CA ILE A 241 5.85 -9.70 -7.60
C ILE A 241 7.03 -9.42 -6.67
N THR A 242 7.16 -8.19 -6.19
CA THR A 242 8.21 -7.80 -5.26
C THR A 242 7.60 -7.29 -3.95
N ILE A 243 7.83 -8.01 -2.85
CA ILE A 243 7.37 -7.64 -1.51
C ILE A 243 8.59 -7.44 -0.62
N THR A 244 8.88 -6.19 -0.26
CA THR A 244 10.13 -5.90 0.46
C THR A 244 10.07 -4.70 1.39
N HIS A 245 10.88 -4.71 2.45
CA HIS A 245 10.98 -3.58 3.38
C HIS A 245 9.64 -3.22 4.02
N ASN A 246 8.76 -4.19 4.27
CA ASN A 246 7.50 -3.94 4.99
C ASN A 246 7.67 -4.33 6.46
N THR A 247 7.01 -3.61 7.35
CA THR A 247 6.87 -4.01 8.75
C THR A 247 5.43 -4.43 8.98
N LEU A 248 5.23 -5.72 9.20
CA LEU A 248 3.94 -6.33 9.45
C LEU A 248 3.89 -6.77 10.92
N PHE A 249 3.12 -6.05 11.71
CA PHE A 249 3.18 -6.11 13.16
C PHE A 249 1.88 -6.61 13.76
N ASN A 250 1.98 -7.51 14.73
CA ASN A 250 0.85 -8.01 15.52
C ASN A 250 -0.28 -8.58 14.63
N LEU A 251 0.07 -9.33 13.59
CA LEU A 251 -0.93 -9.97 12.72
C LEU A 251 -1.65 -11.11 13.43
N LYS A 252 -2.89 -11.42 13.00
CA LYS A 252 -3.66 -12.55 13.54
C LYS A 252 -3.44 -13.86 12.77
N SER A 253 -2.89 -13.81 11.56
CA SER A 253 -2.53 -14.97 10.73
C SER A 253 -1.14 -14.81 10.08
N ALA A 254 -1.01 -14.72 8.77
CA ALA A 254 0.30 -14.68 8.12
C ALA A 254 0.67 -13.28 7.60
N GLY A 255 1.97 -12.96 7.64
CA GLY A 255 2.52 -11.79 6.96
C GLY A 255 2.50 -11.92 5.44
N LEU A 256 2.73 -13.13 4.93
CA LEU A 256 2.60 -13.46 3.51
C LEU A 256 1.67 -14.67 3.34
N ALA A 257 0.64 -14.54 2.51
CA ALA A 257 -0.35 -15.60 2.27
C ALA A 257 -0.62 -15.82 0.77
N PHE A 258 0.30 -16.52 0.11
CA PHE A 258 0.21 -16.91 -1.31
C PHE A 258 -0.07 -18.41 -1.44
N GLN A 259 -0.99 -18.94 -0.63
CA GLN A 259 -1.32 -20.37 -0.64
C GLN A 259 -2.24 -20.81 -1.79
N ALA A 260 -2.96 -19.87 -2.41
CA ALA A 260 -3.83 -20.18 -3.54
C ALA A 260 -2.99 -20.67 -4.73
N ALA A 261 -3.30 -21.86 -5.24
CA ALA A 261 -2.62 -22.41 -6.40
C ALA A 261 -2.93 -21.59 -7.64
N CYS A 262 -1.90 -21.27 -8.43
CA CYS A 262 -2.10 -20.65 -9.73
C CYS A 262 -2.88 -21.58 -10.66
N LYS A 263 -3.84 -21.02 -11.40
CA LYS A 263 -4.64 -21.77 -12.38
C LYS A 263 -3.88 -21.95 -13.69
N VAL A 264 -3.06 -20.96 -14.07
CA VAL A 264 -2.22 -21.05 -15.28
C VAL A 264 -0.85 -21.63 -14.93
N ARG A 265 -0.62 -22.89 -15.30
CA ARG A 265 0.65 -23.59 -15.03
C ARG A 265 1.81 -22.96 -15.80
N GLY A 266 2.97 -22.88 -15.15
CA GLY A 266 4.24 -22.45 -15.78
C GLY A 266 4.34 -20.94 -16.09
N LYS A 267 3.40 -20.12 -15.62
CA LYS A 267 3.45 -18.65 -15.79
C LYS A 267 4.02 -17.92 -14.59
N THR A 268 3.86 -18.48 -13.39
CA THR A 268 4.42 -17.95 -12.15
C THR A 268 5.94 -17.92 -12.23
N SER A 269 6.54 -16.74 -12.05
CA SER A 269 7.99 -16.55 -12.10
C SER A 269 8.44 -15.22 -11.49
N ASN A 270 9.72 -15.16 -11.13
CA ASN A 270 10.43 -13.93 -10.73
C ASN A 270 9.77 -13.16 -9.56
N ASN A 271 9.37 -13.88 -8.51
CA ASN A 271 8.80 -13.26 -7.32
C ASN A 271 9.86 -13.07 -6.23
N GLN A 272 9.71 -12.06 -5.38
CA GLN A 272 10.67 -11.73 -4.33
C GLN A 272 9.97 -11.41 -3.01
N PHE A 273 10.50 -11.95 -1.92
CA PHE A 273 10.07 -11.66 -0.55
C PHE A 273 11.30 -11.43 0.34
N LYS A 274 11.67 -10.16 0.54
CA LYS A 274 12.96 -9.80 1.16
C LYS A 274 12.89 -8.64 2.15
N ASN A 275 13.73 -8.61 3.17
CA ASN A 275 13.87 -7.48 4.11
C ASN A 275 12.56 -7.08 4.80
N ASN A 276 11.65 -8.02 5.04
CA ASN A 276 10.41 -7.71 5.77
C ASN A 276 10.60 -8.07 7.25
N PHE A 277 10.00 -7.27 8.13
CA PHE A 277 9.80 -7.64 9.54
C PHE A 277 8.38 -8.18 9.71
N ILE A 278 8.24 -9.40 10.24
CA ILE A 278 6.95 -10.07 10.43
C ILE A 278 6.80 -10.46 11.89
N TYR A 279 5.82 -9.87 12.56
CA TYR A 279 5.34 -10.30 13.86
C TYR A 279 3.88 -10.73 13.74
N THR A 280 3.61 -11.99 14.07
CA THR A 280 2.26 -12.55 14.08
C THR A 280 2.01 -13.33 15.37
N ASN A 281 0.76 -13.31 15.85
CA ASN A 281 0.30 -14.15 16.97
C ASN A 281 -0.16 -15.54 16.52
N TYR A 282 -0.07 -15.83 15.22
CA TYR A 282 -0.48 -17.12 14.67
C TYR A 282 0.64 -18.15 14.78
N ASN A 283 0.33 -19.31 15.35
CA ASN A 283 1.32 -20.32 15.74
C ASN A 283 1.66 -21.35 14.63
N TYR A 284 0.98 -21.33 13.48
CA TYR A 284 1.24 -22.31 12.43
C TYR A 284 2.27 -21.83 11.39
N TYR A 285 2.13 -20.62 10.88
CA TYR A 285 3.02 -20.07 9.84
C TYR A 285 3.09 -18.53 9.90
N ALA A 286 4.31 -17.98 9.74
CA ALA A 286 4.50 -16.53 9.59
C ALA A 286 4.34 -16.07 8.14
N ALA A 287 4.70 -16.93 7.19
CA ALA A 287 4.62 -16.70 5.76
C ALA A 287 4.37 -18.03 5.05
N ARG A 288 3.56 -18.01 3.99
CA ARG A 288 3.20 -19.21 3.22
C ARG A 288 3.06 -18.88 1.74
N VAL A 289 3.61 -19.78 0.93
CA VAL A 289 3.43 -19.83 -0.53
C VAL A 289 2.95 -21.24 -0.88
N ASN A 290 2.19 -21.39 -1.96
CA ASN A 290 1.83 -22.70 -2.49
C ASN A 290 3.08 -23.53 -2.81
N GLU A 291 3.06 -24.82 -2.45
CA GLU A 291 4.21 -25.72 -2.63
C GLU A 291 4.64 -25.89 -4.09
N THR A 292 3.71 -25.79 -5.05
CA THR A 292 4.05 -25.90 -6.48
C THR A 292 4.76 -24.66 -7.02
N ASP A 293 4.62 -23.54 -6.32
CA ASP A 293 5.02 -22.22 -6.78
C ASP A 293 6.21 -21.65 -6.00
N ILE A 294 6.57 -22.26 -4.85
CA ILE A 294 7.64 -21.78 -3.97
C ILE A 294 9.00 -21.63 -4.67
N GLN A 295 9.29 -22.48 -5.65
CA GLN A 295 10.52 -22.42 -6.46
C GLN A 295 10.64 -21.14 -7.31
N PHE A 296 9.55 -20.41 -7.50
CA PHE A 296 9.50 -19.14 -8.24
C PHE A 296 9.66 -17.91 -7.32
N TRP A 297 9.90 -18.11 -6.03
CA TRP A 297 10.14 -17.07 -5.05
C TRP A 297 11.61 -17.02 -4.66
N ASN A 298 12.19 -15.82 -4.74
CA ASN A 298 13.46 -15.47 -4.14
C ASN A 298 13.21 -14.89 -2.74
N ILE A 299 13.45 -15.70 -1.73
CA ILE A 299 13.20 -15.41 -0.31
C ILE A 299 14.55 -15.26 0.38
N SER A 300 14.76 -14.14 1.07
CA SER A 300 15.95 -13.89 1.89
C SER A 300 15.73 -12.76 2.91
N ASP A 301 16.50 -12.75 3.99
CA ASP A 301 16.67 -11.59 4.90
C ASP A 301 15.37 -11.03 5.48
N ASN A 302 14.40 -11.91 5.75
CA ASN A 302 13.22 -11.54 6.50
C ASN A 302 13.47 -11.81 7.99
N VAL A 303 12.98 -10.92 8.85
CA VAL A 303 12.97 -11.18 10.29
C VAL A 303 11.57 -11.62 10.67
N TYR A 304 11.47 -12.86 11.11
CA TYR A 304 10.25 -13.41 11.66
C TYR A 304 10.35 -13.38 13.20
N PHE A 305 9.34 -12.81 13.86
CA PHE A 305 9.21 -12.80 15.31
C PHE A 305 7.90 -13.48 15.76
N ALA A 306 8.00 -14.39 16.74
CA ALA A 306 6.96 -15.13 17.51
C ALA A 306 7.06 -16.66 17.40
N GLY A 307 6.20 -17.37 18.15
CA GLY A 307 6.21 -18.82 18.35
C GLY A 307 5.69 -19.73 17.22
N TYR A 308 5.68 -19.32 15.94
CA TYR A 308 5.25 -20.21 14.86
C TYR A 308 6.28 -21.31 14.56
N ASN A 309 5.76 -22.45 14.08
CA ASN A 309 6.59 -23.62 13.77
C ASN A 309 7.17 -23.61 12.35
N ASN A 310 6.55 -22.86 11.42
CA ASN A 310 6.94 -22.86 10.02
C ASN A 310 7.23 -21.43 9.52
N ILE A 311 8.43 -21.25 8.98
CA ILE A 311 8.81 -20.09 8.19
C ILE A 311 9.15 -20.55 6.77
N LEU A 312 9.08 -19.61 5.83
CA LEU A 312 9.62 -19.86 4.50
C LEU A 312 11.14 -19.98 4.62
N LYS A 313 11.68 -21.05 4.05
CA LYS A 313 13.12 -21.23 3.91
C LYS A 313 13.63 -20.25 2.86
N ASP A 314 14.81 -19.69 3.10
CA ASP A 314 15.48 -18.90 2.09
C ASP A 314 15.77 -19.75 0.85
N SER A 315 15.55 -19.15 -0.31
CA SER A 315 15.89 -19.72 -1.62
C SER A 315 17.09 -19.02 -2.24
N TRP A 316 17.59 -17.96 -1.58
CA TRP A 316 18.75 -17.19 -1.97
C TRP A 316 19.46 -16.63 -0.73
N ASN A 317 20.79 -16.63 -0.73
CA ASN A 317 21.60 -16.31 0.45
C ASN A 317 22.47 -15.05 0.25
N GLY A 318 21.99 -14.05 -0.50
CA GLY A 318 22.81 -12.87 -0.76
C GLY A 318 23.87 -13.07 -1.84
N THR A 319 24.56 -12.00 -2.21
CA THR A 319 25.78 -12.08 -3.03
C THR A 319 27.02 -12.46 -2.22
N ASP A 320 27.00 -12.23 -0.91
CA ASP A 320 28.09 -12.57 0.00
C ASP A 320 27.95 -13.98 0.63
N GLY A 321 26.81 -14.66 0.39
CA GLY A 321 26.53 -16.00 0.88
C GLY A 321 26.14 -16.08 2.36
N ASN A 322 26.07 -14.95 3.07
CA ASN A 322 25.87 -14.91 4.52
C ASN A 322 24.52 -14.33 4.94
N THR A 323 23.73 -13.84 3.98
CA THR A 323 22.46 -13.19 4.29
C THR A 323 21.34 -14.23 4.39
N HIS A 324 20.64 -14.23 5.52
CA HIS A 324 19.64 -15.24 5.85
C HIS A 324 18.51 -14.63 6.67
N SER A 325 17.30 -15.14 6.46
CA SER A 325 16.16 -14.83 7.30
C SER A 325 16.43 -15.28 8.75
N LEU A 326 16.04 -14.45 9.70
CA LEU A 326 16.19 -14.73 11.14
C LEU A 326 14.83 -15.05 11.76
N HIS A 327 14.83 -15.97 12.72
CA HIS A 327 13.64 -16.30 13.51
C HIS A 327 13.93 -16.08 14.99
N PHE A 328 13.13 -15.23 15.62
CA PHE A 328 13.13 -15.01 17.06
C PHE A 328 11.83 -15.51 17.68
N LYS A 329 11.93 -16.23 18.79
CA LYS A 329 10.78 -16.68 19.58
C LYS A 329 10.46 -15.71 20.72
N ASP A 330 9.22 -15.75 21.19
CA ASP A 330 8.73 -14.87 22.28
C ASP A 330 9.50 -15.04 23.60
N ASN A 331 10.14 -16.20 23.82
CA ASN A 331 10.96 -16.46 24.99
C ASN A 331 12.44 -16.02 24.84
N GLU A 332 12.86 -15.59 23.65
CA GLU A 332 14.25 -15.17 23.35
C GLU A 332 14.42 -13.65 23.42
N SER A 333 13.41 -12.89 23.03
CA SER A 333 13.42 -11.41 23.05
C SER A 333 12.00 -10.86 23.08
N SER A 334 11.85 -9.55 23.26
CA SER A 334 10.61 -8.82 23.00
C SER A 334 10.66 -8.21 21.60
N PRO A 335 9.54 -8.17 20.84
CA PRO A 335 9.53 -7.53 19.53
C PRO A 335 9.83 -6.03 19.65
N MET A 336 9.64 -5.44 20.84
CA MET A 336 9.95 -4.04 21.10
C MET A 336 11.46 -3.76 21.20
N ASN A 337 12.28 -4.78 21.49
CA ASN A 337 13.74 -4.61 21.64
C ASN A 337 14.44 -4.28 20.31
N PHE A 338 13.81 -4.57 19.17
CA PHE A 338 14.39 -4.30 17.86
C PHE A 338 14.30 -2.83 17.44
N TRP A 339 13.49 -2.03 18.14
CA TRP A 339 13.16 -0.66 17.77
C TRP A 339 13.78 0.31 18.76
N GLY A 340 14.41 1.37 18.26
CA GLY A 340 15.01 2.41 19.07
C GLY A 340 14.03 3.52 19.46
N GLY A 341 12.83 3.52 18.87
CA GLY A 341 12.02 4.72 18.76
C GLY A 341 12.73 5.78 17.89
N GLY A 342 12.18 6.99 17.81
CA GLY A 342 12.89 8.08 17.16
C GLY A 342 12.13 9.38 17.09
N ILE A 343 12.81 10.38 16.52
CA ILE A 343 12.38 11.79 16.41
C ILE A 343 11.35 12.05 15.30
N TYR A 344 11.11 11.08 14.42
CA TYR A 344 10.19 11.24 13.29
C TYR A 344 8.74 11.08 13.73
N GLY A 345 7.87 11.92 13.16
CA GLY A 345 6.46 12.08 13.54
C GLY A 345 5.60 10.82 13.45
N ASN A 346 4.37 10.97 13.95
CA ASN A 346 3.47 9.93 14.42
C ASN A 346 3.22 8.69 13.51
N CYS A 347 3.77 7.52 13.86
CA CYS A 347 3.46 6.23 13.22
C CYS A 347 2.38 5.41 13.95
N THR A 348 1.87 5.90 15.08
CA THR A 348 0.88 5.21 15.92
C THR A 348 -0.42 5.99 16.12
N ASN A 349 -0.57 7.21 15.60
CA ASN A 349 -1.79 8.01 15.78
C ASN A 349 -3.01 7.38 15.14
N GLU A 350 -4.18 7.65 15.72
CA GLU A 350 -5.48 7.21 15.21
C GLU A 350 -6.00 8.08 14.04
N SER A 351 -5.31 9.16 13.65
CA SER A 351 -5.65 10.01 12.49
C SER A 351 -4.49 10.98 12.18
N TYR A 352 -4.28 11.38 10.91
CA TYR A 352 -3.37 12.49 10.55
C TYR A 352 -3.89 13.85 11.06
N TYR A 353 -5.17 13.93 11.44
CA TYR A 353 -5.85 15.18 11.81
C TYR A 353 -5.96 15.43 13.33
N LYS A 354 -5.44 14.52 14.18
CA LYS A 354 -5.33 14.72 15.64
C LYS A 354 -3.86 14.96 16.02
N TRP A 355 -3.52 16.03 16.72
CA TRP A 355 -2.11 16.45 16.92
C TRP A 355 -1.56 16.20 18.34
N ASP A 356 -2.36 15.68 19.26
CA ASP A 356 -2.11 15.63 20.70
C ASP A 356 -1.73 14.24 21.26
N VAL A 357 -1.44 13.26 20.39
CA VAL A 357 -1.16 11.87 20.80
C VAL A 357 0.34 11.55 20.76
N ALA A 358 0.81 10.81 21.77
CA ALA A 358 2.20 10.36 21.88
C ALA A 358 2.64 9.53 20.65
N THR A 359 3.77 9.92 20.07
CA THR A 359 4.33 9.31 18.86
C THR A 359 5.23 8.13 19.21
N TYR A 360 4.93 6.93 18.72
CA TYR A 360 5.89 5.84 18.67
C TYR A 360 6.10 5.43 17.21
N CYS A 361 7.36 5.38 16.77
CA CYS A 361 7.72 4.94 15.44
C CYS A 361 8.65 3.73 15.51
N PHE A 362 8.35 2.74 14.68
CA PHE A 362 9.13 1.52 14.51
C PHE A 362 10.39 1.80 13.70
N ILE A 363 11.30 2.57 14.30
CA ILE A 363 12.62 2.86 13.72
C ILE A 363 13.60 1.82 14.28
N PRO A 364 14.36 1.11 13.43
CA PRO A 364 15.35 0.14 13.87
C PRO A 364 16.30 0.73 14.92
N ASN A 365 16.52 0.00 16.01
CA ASN A 365 17.62 0.28 16.93
C ASN A 365 18.95 -0.02 16.21
N GLU A 366 19.94 0.88 16.31
CA GLU A 366 21.26 0.72 15.68
C GLU A 366 21.97 -0.60 16.05
N LYS A 367 21.65 -1.16 17.21
CA LYS A 367 22.22 -2.42 17.72
C LYS A 367 21.36 -3.64 17.39
N SER A 368 20.18 -3.45 16.79
CA SER A 368 19.32 -4.57 16.43
C SER A 368 19.71 -5.15 15.08
N VAL A 369 19.32 -6.41 14.88
CA VAL A 369 19.47 -7.13 13.61
C VAL A 369 18.65 -6.53 12.47
N LEU A 370 17.85 -5.48 12.73
CA LEU A 370 17.10 -4.80 11.67
C LEU A 370 17.94 -3.73 10.99
N TYR A 371 18.90 -3.13 11.69
CA TYR A 371 19.68 -2.01 11.15
C TYR A 371 20.79 -2.50 10.24
N HIS A 372 20.77 -2.10 8.96
CA HIS A 372 21.79 -2.45 7.95
C HIS A 372 22.17 -3.93 7.88
N ASN A 373 21.19 -4.82 7.94
CA ASN A 373 21.37 -6.28 7.84
C ASN A 373 20.51 -6.91 6.73
N GLY A 374 19.79 -6.10 5.96
CA GLY A 374 19.06 -6.57 4.79
C GLY A 374 19.94 -6.65 3.54
N VAL A 375 19.32 -7.06 2.44
CA VAL A 375 19.95 -7.22 1.12
C VAL A 375 19.36 -6.31 0.07
N LEU A 376 20.06 -6.12 -1.04
CA LEU A 376 19.46 -5.46 -2.18
C LEU A 376 18.31 -6.31 -2.77
N ALA A 377 17.10 -5.74 -2.76
CA ALA A 377 16.00 -6.21 -3.60
C ALA A 377 16.12 -5.54 -4.97
N THR A 378 16.27 -6.32 -6.04
CA THR A 378 16.32 -5.81 -7.42
C THR A 378 14.92 -5.68 -7.98
N TYR A 379 14.69 -4.76 -8.92
CA TYR A 379 13.38 -4.59 -9.53
C TYR A 379 13.58 -4.61 -11.04
N THR A 380 12.88 -5.50 -11.75
CA THR A 380 12.99 -5.56 -13.21
C THR A 380 12.70 -4.21 -13.88
N ASP A 381 11.84 -3.37 -13.28
CA ASP A 381 11.43 -2.06 -13.84
C ASP A 381 11.61 -0.83 -12.91
N LEU A 382 12.19 -0.99 -11.71
CA LEU A 382 12.33 0.12 -10.73
C LEU A 382 13.77 0.36 -10.25
N ASP A 383 14.76 -0.19 -10.94
CA ASP A 383 16.18 0.06 -10.64
C ASP A 383 16.45 1.58 -10.55
N GLY A 384 16.89 2.01 -9.36
CA GLY A 384 17.13 3.41 -9.01
C GLY A 384 16.04 4.11 -8.18
N LYS A 385 14.87 3.51 -7.95
CA LYS A 385 13.75 4.12 -7.18
C LYS A 385 13.59 3.63 -5.74
N ILE A 386 14.54 2.85 -5.20
CA ILE A 386 14.57 2.32 -3.81
C ILE A 386 15.38 3.22 -2.88
N LEU A 387 15.57 4.48 -3.25
CA LEU A 387 16.51 5.33 -2.52
C LEU A 387 15.92 5.87 -1.23
N LYS A 388 14.62 5.69 -0.97
CA LYS A 388 13.96 6.27 0.19
C LYS A 388 13.15 5.24 0.97
N ASP A 389 13.20 5.33 2.29
CA ASP A 389 12.34 4.60 3.22
C ASP A 389 10.99 5.32 3.41
N TYR A 390 10.16 4.84 4.35
CA TYR A 390 8.87 5.44 4.68
C TYR A 390 8.95 6.92 5.09
N PHE A 391 10.02 7.31 5.78
CA PHE A 391 10.22 8.69 6.24
C PHE A 391 10.93 9.57 5.20
N GLY A 392 11.22 9.03 4.01
CA GLY A 392 11.94 9.73 2.96
C GLY A 392 13.47 9.71 3.13
N CYS A 393 14.01 8.93 4.06
CA CYS A 393 15.42 8.81 4.38
C CYS A 393 16.15 7.96 3.35
N SER A 394 17.41 8.29 3.06
CA SER A 394 18.18 7.51 2.09
C SER A 394 18.37 6.07 2.58
N ARG A 395 18.04 5.07 1.76
CA ARG A 395 18.39 3.67 2.08
C ARG A 395 19.80 3.32 1.63
N SER A 396 20.50 2.53 2.44
CA SER A 396 21.76 1.90 2.08
C SER A 396 21.55 0.99 0.87
N ARG A 397 22.41 1.14 -0.14
CA ARG A 397 22.35 0.34 -1.37
C ARG A 397 23.02 -1.02 -1.22
N ILE A 398 23.81 -1.20 -0.17
CA ILE A 398 24.60 -2.41 0.07
C ILE A 398 23.91 -3.23 1.14
N TYR A 399 23.65 -2.61 2.28
CA TYR A 399 23.03 -3.23 3.45
C TYR A 399 21.86 -2.38 3.93
N PRO A 400 20.69 -2.41 3.24
CA PRO A 400 19.51 -1.70 3.70
C PRO A 400 19.03 -2.26 5.04
N SER A 401 18.29 -1.47 5.81
CA SER A 401 17.64 -1.98 7.02
C SER A 401 16.38 -2.78 6.70
N ILE A 402 16.13 -3.80 7.51
CA ILE A 402 14.95 -4.67 7.43
C ILE A 402 13.72 -3.93 7.97
N GLY A 403 12.61 -4.01 7.23
CA GLY A 403 11.38 -3.27 7.52
C GLY A 403 11.31 -1.91 6.82
N PHE A 404 10.26 -1.15 7.13
CA PHE A 404 9.87 0.07 6.39
C PHE A 404 10.71 1.32 6.63
N ALA A 405 11.62 1.30 7.60
CA ALA A 405 12.47 2.44 7.97
C ALA A 405 13.95 2.07 7.94
N GLU A 406 14.81 3.01 7.55
CA GLU A 406 16.26 2.79 7.47
C GLU A 406 16.94 2.97 8.84
N GLY A 407 16.52 3.95 9.63
CA GLY A 407 17.16 4.31 10.90
C GLY A 407 17.36 5.82 11.05
N VAL A 408 17.56 6.30 12.29
CA VAL A 408 17.58 7.75 12.58
C VAL A 408 18.76 8.48 11.94
N GLU A 409 19.91 7.83 11.88
CA GLU A 409 21.13 8.43 11.37
C GLU A 409 21.00 8.83 9.90
N MET A 410 20.31 8.02 9.08
CA MET A 410 20.25 8.20 7.63
C MET A 410 19.36 9.36 7.17
N CYS A 411 18.41 9.85 7.99
CA CYS A 411 17.58 11.00 7.61
C CYS A 411 18.16 12.35 8.05
N ASN A 412 19.09 12.38 9.01
CA ASN A 412 19.77 13.60 9.42
C ASN A 412 20.94 13.99 8.48
N ILE A 413 21.23 13.14 7.50
CA ILE A 413 22.22 13.42 6.49
C ILE A 413 21.53 14.13 5.34
N ASN A 414 21.43 15.46 5.42
CA ASN A 414 21.22 16.28 4.23
C ASN A 414 22.21 15.78 3.16
N GLY A 415 21.73 15.35 2.00
CA GLY A 415 22.58 14.82 0.92
C GLY A 415 23.75 15.75 0.56
N ASP A 416 23.61 17.04 0.84
CA ASP A 416 24.65 18.06 0.72
C ASP A 416 25.90 17.76 1.57
N LYS A 417 25.76 17.17 2.75
CA LYS A 417 26.89 16.81 3.63
C LYS A 417 27.71 15.63 3.08
N TYR A 418 27.07 14.63 2.46
CA TYR A 418 27.81 13.53 1.80
C TYR A 418 28.58 14.03 0.58
N THR A 419 27.98 14.93 -0.19
CA THR A 419 28.68 15.58 -1.30
C THR A 419 29.91 16.30 -0.79
N MET A 420 29.82 16.99 0.35
CA MET A 420 30.95 17.68 0.98
C MET A 420 32.02 16.73 1.52
N VAL A 421 31.65 15.66 2.24
CA VAL A 421 32.61 14.68 2.80
C VAL A 421 33.31 13.89 1.70
N ILE A 422 32.58 13.46 0.66
CA ILE A 422 33.19 12.79 -0.50
C ILE A 422 34.09 13.77 -1.25
N LEU A 423 33.68 15.05 -1.42
CA LEU A 423 34.56 16.05 -2.01
C LEU A 423 35.84 16.21 -1.19
N ILE A 424 35.74 16.27 0.14
CA ILE A 424 36.89 16.42 1.03
C ILE A 424 37.79 15.19 0.93
N VAL A 425 37.25 13.97 0.95
CA VAL A 425 38.04 12.74 0.83
C VAL A 425 38.72 12.67 -0.55
N VAL A 426 38.00 12.98 -1.63
CA VAL A 426 38.58 13.01 -2.98
C VAL A 426 39.63 14.12 -3.11
N LEU A 427 39.39 15.30 -2.55
CA LEU A 427 40.37 16.39 -2.53
C LEU A 427 41.61 16.00 -1.73
N VAL A 428 41.46 15.41 -0.54
CA VAL A 428 42.60 14.93 0.26
C VAL A 428 43.38 13.84 -0.48
N LEU A 429 42.72 12.93 -1.17
CA LEU A 429 43.37 11.90 -1.99
C LEU A 429 44.01 12.44 -3.28
N LEU A 430 43.59 13.61 -3.77
CA LEU A 430 44.17 14.26 -4.95
C LEU A 430 45.33 15.22 -4.60
N PHE A 431 45.42 15.67 -3.35
CA PHE A 431 46.41 16.65 -2.88
C PHE A 431 47.43 16.09 -1.88
N VAL A 432 47.37 14.79 -1.58
CA VAL A 432 48.42 14.00 -0.92
C VAL A 432 49.01 13.07 -1.96
#